data_AF-A0A158A1V9-F1
#
_entry.id   AF-A0A158A1V9-F1
#
_cell.length_a   1.000
_cell.length_b   1.000
_cell.length_c   1.000
_cell.angle_alpha   90.00
_cell.angle_beta   90.00
_cell.angle_gamma   90.00
#
_symmetry.space_group_name_H-M   'P 1'
#
loop_
_entity.id
_entity.type
_entity.pdbx_description
1 polymer ?
#
loop_
_entity_poly.entity_id
_entity_poly.type
_entity_poly.pdbx_seq_one_letter_code
_entity_poly.pdbx_strand_id
1 'polypeptide(L)'
;MQVTGMLYGSQLLQFGGFPTAEVLGPDASEEQIKALIDRHGSVFVKPMFKGGVGKKGKAGLVGRASDLRTALKEKERLYFAEHLHGNQYSKANGVTFEGAVPAEHEVYFSITDSTRFRAPTMTLTHHGGMDIEELDPGMIAQVPFDPLTGLKAPKEIISPLVQHLPKLWELYHNFGMTTRFEARGEFNVFHDCYRALVQALYDENVTRNVFAVNVDAVIASVLLKMLWTRHREGAFGEKALETAAFTVFLYGRMIGCVAEIDDHLNRGRDMDTRTPQSNVRFVA
;
A
#
# COMPACT_ATOMS: atom_id res chain seq x y z
N MET A 1 -10.90 5.22 -4.21
CA MET A 1 -11.26 3.87 -4.69
C MET A 1 -10.74 2.84 -3.69
N GLN A 2 -11.59 1.94 -3.18
CA GLN A 2 -11.19 0.87 -2.27
C GLN A 2 -11.32 -0.45 -3.02
N VAL A 3 -10.22 -1.21 -3.12
CA VAL A 3 -10.21 -2.56 -3.68
C VAL A 3 -10.23 -3.52 -2.50
N THR A 4 -11.22 -4.41 -2.43
CA THR A 4 -11.41 -5.29 -1.27
C THR A 4 -11.44 -6.76 -1.65
N GLY A 5 -10.96 -7.59 -0.72
CA GLY A 5 -10.98 -9.04 -0.83
C GLY A 5 -9.95 -9.62 -1.80
N MET A 6 -9.84 -10.94 -1.79
CA MET A 6 -8.79 -11.65 -2.54
C MET A 6 -9.11 -11.80 -4.03
N LEU A 7 -10.34 -11.52 -4.50
CA LEU A 7 -10.65 -11.57 -5.94
C LEU A 7 -9.73 -10.64 -6.75
N TYR A 8 -9.62 -9.39 -6.30
CA TYR A 8 -8.74 -8.40 -6.93
C TYR A 8 -7.39 -8.33 -6.23
N GLY A 9 -7.37 -8.54 -4.90
CA GLY A 9 -6.13 -8.53 -4.12
C GLY A 9 -5.14 -9.61 -4.56
N SER A 10 -5.60 -10.81 -4.91
CA SER A 10 -4.73 -11.89 -5.37
C SER A 10 -4.01 -11.54 -6.68
N GLN A 11 -4.67 -10.85 -7.60
CA GLN A 11 -4.07 -10.42 -8.88
C GLN A 11 -2.94 -9.42 -8.64
N LEU A 12 -3.16 -8.45 -7.75
CA LEU A 12 -2.14 -7.46 -7.37
C LEU A 12 -0.94 -8.11 -6.66
N LEU A 13 -1.22 -9.05 -5.76
CA LEU A 13 -0.17 -9.80 -5.05
C LEU A 13 0.61 -10.70 -6.00
N GLN A 14 -0.05 -11.42 -6.92
CA GLN A 14 0.63 -12.22 -7.93
C GLN A 14 1.49 -11.37 -8.87
N PHE A 15 1.02 -10.17 -9.23
CA PHE A 15 1.80 -9.21 -10.01
C PHE A 15 3.08 -8.80 -9.28
N GLY A 16 3.02 -8.62 -7.96
CA GLY A 16 4.19 -8.41 -7.11
C GLY A 16 5.03 -9.67 -6.82
N GLY A 17 4.70 -10.82 -7.42
CA GLY A 17 5.38 -12.09 -7.21
C GLY A 17 5.16 -12.71 -5.82
N PHE A 18 4.02 -12.43 -5.20
CA PHE A 18 3.63 -13.02 -3.93
C PHE A 18 2.82 -14.31 -4.13
N PRO A 19 2.99 -15.31 -3.26
CA PRO A 19 2.08 -16.44 -3.21
C PRO A 19 0.70 -15.96 -2.75
N THR A 20 -0.34 -16.50 -3.37
CA THR A 20 -1.73 -16.20 -3.02
C THR A 20 -2.53 -17.49 -2.97
N ALA A 21 -3.58 -17.50 -2.14
CA ALA A 21 -4.60 -18.53 -2.22
C ALA A 21 -5.27 -18.47 -3.60
N GLU A 22 -5.66 -19.63 -4.11
CA GLU A 22 -6.41 -19.71 -5.35
C GLU A 22 -7.84 -19.18 -5.12
N VAL A 23 -8.29 -18.27 -5.98
CA VAL A 23 -9.58 -17.59 -5.85
C VAL A 23 -10.38 -17.74 -7.14
N LEU A 24 -11.64 -18.16 -7.00
CA LEU A 24 -12.63 -18.13 -8.07
C LEU A 24 -13.64 -17.00 -7.82
N GLY A 25 -14.03 -16.33 -8.91
CA GLY A 25 -15.03 -15.27 -8.90
C GLY A 25 -16.48 -15.77 -8.87
N PRO A 26 -17.46 -14.86 -9.01
CA PRO A 26 -18.89 -15.19 -8.94
C PRO A 26 -19.37 -16.13 -10.06
N ASP A 27 -18.70 -16.06 -11.22
CA ASP A 27 -19.05 -16.81 -12.44
C ASP A 27 -18.43 -18.21 -12.47
N ALA A 28 -17.85 -18.67 -11.36
CA ALA A 28 -17.25 -19.99 -11.25
C ALA A 28 -18.27 -21.10 -11.53
N SER A 29 -17.90 -22.03 -12.42
CA SER A 29 -18.71 -23.22 -12.71
C SER A 29 -18.65 -24.24 -11.57
N GLU A 30 -19.62 -25.15 -11.52
CA GLU A 30 -19.64 -26.23 -10.53
C GLU A 30 -18.40 -27.13 -10.62
N GLU A 31 -17.92 -27.39 -11.85
CA GLU A 31 -16.70 -28.15 -12.09
C GLU A 31 -15.47 -27.44 -11.52
N GLN A 32 -15.37 -26.11 -11.70
CA GLN A 32 -14.26 -25.32 -11.16
C GLN A 32 -14.28 -25.30 -9.63
N ILE A 33 -15.46 -25.14 -9.02
CA ILE A 33 -15.63 -25.16 -7.56
C ILE A 33 -15.25 -26.54 -7.01
N LYS A 34 -15.73 -27.62 -7.63
CA LYS A 34 -15.38 -28.99 -7.25
C LYS A 34 -13.87 -29.23 -7.35
N ALA A 35 -13.26 -28.82 -8.46
CA ALA A 35 -11.82 -28.98 -8.66
C ALA A 35 -10.99 -28.18 -7.62
N LEU A 36 -11.48 -27.00 -7.21
CA LEU A 36 -10.85 -26.22 -6.15
C LEU A 36 -10.92 -26.93 -4.79
N ILE A 37 -12.08 -27.51 -4.46
CA ILE A 37 -12.27 -28.32 -3.25
C ILE A 37 -11.35 -29.54 -3.28
N ASP A 38 -11.27 -30.25 -4.40
CA ASP A 38 -10.43 -31.44 -4.54
C ASP A 38 -8.93 -31.12 -4.35
N ARG A 39 -8.48 -29.93 -4.80
CA ARG A 39 -7.09 -29.47 -4.63
C ARG A 39 -6.75 -29.06 -3.19
N HIS A 40 -7.66 -28.35 -2.52
CA HIS A 40 -7.37 -27.69 -1.24
C HIS A 40 -8.07 -28.34 -0.04
N GLY A 41 -8.85 -29.41 -0.26
CA GLY A 41 -9.65 -30.14 0.73
C GLY A 41 -10.90 -29.38 1.23
N SER A 42 -10.86 -28.05 1.25
CA SER A 42 -12.02 -27.21 1.54
C SER A 42 -11.87 -25.83 0.89
N VAL A 43 -12.99 -25.12 0.78
CA VAL A 43 -13.07 -23.75 0.26
C VAL A 43 -13.82 -22.86 1.23
N PHE A 44 -13.45 -21.59 1.25
CA PHE A 44 -14.18 -20.53 1.92
C PHE A 44 -15.05 -19.78 0.92
N VAL A 45 -16.33 -19.62 1.24
CA VAL A 45 -17.29 -18.86 0.44
C VAL A 45 -17.49 -17.50 1.11
N LYS A 46 -17.22 -16.41 0.38
CA LYS A 46 -17.29 -15.05 0.94
C LYS A 46 -18.13 -14.14 0.04
N PRO A 47 -19.07 -13.34 0.59
CA PRO A 47 -19.85 -12.41 -0.20
C PRO A 47 -19.01 -11.23 -0.71
N MET A 48 -19.31 -10.84 -1.94
CA MET A 48 -18.72 -9.68 -2.59
C MET A 48 -19.60 -8.45 -2.38
N PHE A 49 -19.09 -7.50 -1.59
CA PHE A 49 -19.71 -6.20 -1.42
C PHE A 49 -19.02 -5.17 -2.31
N LYS A 50 -19.79 -4.21 -2.83
CA LYS A 50 -19.22 -3.03 -3.46
C LYS A 50 -18.71 -2.08 -2.37
N GLY A 51 -17.40 -1.88 -2.30
CA GLY A 51 -16.76 -0.97 -1.34
C GLY A 51 -16.03 -1.64 -0.18
N GLY A 52 -15.52 -0.80 0.73
CA GLY A 52 -14.73 -1.17 1.90
C GLY A 52 -15.56 -1.78 3.03
N VAL A 53 -15.98 -3.05 2.92
CA VAL A 53 -16.80 -3.70 3.98
C VAL A 53 -15.94 -4.67 4.81
N GLY A 54 -15.62 -4.26 6.04
CA GLY A 54 -14.89 -5.04 7.05
C GLY A 54 -15.78 -6.01 7.86
N LYS A 55 -15.18 -6.72 8.82
CA LYS A 55 -15.86 -7.54 9.85
C LYS A 55 -16.82 -8.64 9.36
N LYS A 56 -16.65 -9.11 8.11
CA LYS A 56 -17.47 -10.19 7.51
C LYS A 56 -17.49 -11.48 8.34
N GLY A 57 -16.34 -11.87 8.91
CA GLY A 57 -16.23 -13.09 9.73
C GLY A 57 -17.12 -13.06 10.97
N LYS A 58 -17.02 -12.00 11.78
CA LYS A 58 -17.84 -11.80 12.99
C LYS A 58 -19.34 -11.69 12.67
N ALA A 59 -19.71 -11.30 11.44
CA ALA A 59 -21.10 -11.20 10.99
C ALA A 59 -21.70 -12.51 10.47
N GLY A 60 -20.97 -13.64 10.52
CA GLY A 60 -21.43 -14.92 9.95
C GLY A 60 -21.47 -14.93 8.43
N LEU A 61 -20.76 -13.99 7.79
CA LEU A 61 -20.70 -13.81 6.35
C LEU A 61 -19.49 -14.52 5.73
N VAL A 62 -19.07 -15.63 6.32
CA VAL A 62 -18.05 -16.53 5.77
C VAL A 62 -18.58 -17.94 5.88
N GLY A 63 -18.69 -18.62 4.75
CA GLY A 63 -19.00 -20.05 4.67
C GLY A 63 -17.73 -20.87 4.51
N ARG A 64 -17.75 -22.12 4.96
CA ARG A 64 -16.71 -23.11 4.68
C ARG A 64 -17.36 -24.38 4.16
N ALA A 65 -16.83 -24.94 3.09
CA ALA A 65 -17.36 -26.14 2.46
C ALA A 65 -16.24 -27.10 2.07
N SER A 66 -16.46 -28.40 2.28
CA SER A 66 -15.57 -29.50 1.87
C SER A 66 -16.18 -30.35 0.74
N ASP A 67 -17.35 -29.96 0.23
CA ASP A 67 -18.06 -30.64 -0.84
C ASP A 67 -18.87 -29.63 -1.66
N LEU A 68 -19.16 -29.97 -2.91
CA LEU A 68 -19.84 -29.08 -3.85
C LEU A 68 -21.25 -28.70 -3.37
N ARG A 69 -22.00 -29.64 -2.78
CA ARG A 69 -23.36 -29.38 -2.31
C ARG A 69 -23.38 -28.32 -1.21
N THR A 70 -22.47 -28.43 -0.24
CA THR A 70 -22.31 -27.43 0.82
C THR A 70 -21.84 -26.10 0.26
N ALA A 71 -20.93 -26.10 -0.71
CA ALA A 71 -20.44 -24.87 -1.34
C ALA A 71 -21.55 -24.11 -2.08
N LEU A 72 -22.43 -24.81 -2.80
CA LEU A 72 -23.58 -24.22 -3.48
C LEU A 72 -24.62 -23.69 -2.50
N LYS A 73 -24.87 -24.39 -1.39
CA LYS A 73 -25.76 -23.90 -0.32
C LYS A 73 -25.22 -22.61 0.31
N GLU A 74 -23.91 -22.53 0.55
CA GLU A 74 -23.27 -21.30 1.04
C GLU A 74 -23.27 -20.19 -0.02
N LYS A 75 -23.11 -20.53 -1.31
CA LYS A 75 -23.28 -19.58 -2.43
C LYS A 75 -24.66 -18.93 -2.35
N GLU A 76 -25.73 -19.72 -2.29
CA GLU A 76 -27.11 -19.22 -2.20
C GLU A 76 -27.33 -18.34 -0.97
N ARG A 77 -26.87 -18.78 0.21
CA ARG A 77 -27.00 -18.04 1.47
C ARG A 77 -26.31 -16.68 1.42
N LEU A 78 -25.15 -16.60 0.76
CA LEU A 78 -24.28 -15.42 0.80
C LEU A 78 -24.43 -14.50 -0.42
N TYR A 79 -25.01 -14.97 -1.53
CA TYR A 79 -25.03 -14.25 -2.81
C TYR A 79 -25.59 -12.83 -2.71
N PHE A 80 -26.70 -12.68 -1.96
CA PHE A 80 -27.38 -11.40 -1.71
C PHE A 80 -27.36 -11.02 -0.24
N ALA A 81 -26.38 -11.51 0.52
CA ALA A 81 -26.27 -11.20 1.93
C ALA A 81 -26.20 -9.69 2.15
N GLU A 82 -26.91 -9.24 3.17
CA GLU A 82 -27.00 -7.84 3.56
C GLU A 82 -26.18 -7.67 4.85
N HIS A 83 -25.40 -6.60 4.91
CA HIS A 83 -24.57 -6.29 6.06
C HIS A 83 -24.84 -4.85 6.50
N LEU A 84 -25.29 -4.72 7.75
CA LEU A 84 -25.47 -3.45 8.44
C LEU A 84 -24.35 -3.33 9.48
N HIS A 85 -23.50 -2.32 9.34
CA HIS A 85 -22.48 -2.02 10.34
C HIS A 85 -22.40 -0.51 10.60
N GLY A 86 -22.77 -0.09 11.81
CA GLY A 86 -22.99 1.32 12.13
C GLY A 86 -24.05 1.91 11.21
N ASN A 87 -23.71 3.02 10.54
CA ASN A 87 -24.60 3.70 9.58
C ASN A 87 -24.41 3.21 8.13
N GLN A 88 -23.55 2.21 7.88
CA GLN A 88 -23.34 1.67 6.54
C GLN A 88 -24.20 0.43 6.31
N TYR A 89 -24.96 0.46 5.23
CA TYR A 89 -25.66 -0.67 4.65
C TYR A 89 -24.93 -1.12 3.39
N SER A 90 -24.70 -2.42 3.25
CA SER A 90 -24.08 -3.02 2.06
C SER A 90 -24.79 -4.30 1.68
N LYS A 91 -25.07 -4.46 0.39
CA LYS A 91 -25.66 -5.67 -0.17
C LYS A 91 -24.67 -6.36 -1.09
N ALA A 92 -24.49 -7.66 -0.89
CA ALA A 92 -23.64 -8.46 -1.74
C ALA A 92 -24.28 -8.66 -3.11
N ASN A 93 -23.43 -8.79 -4.14
CA ASN A 93 -23.88 -9.20 -5.47
C ASN A 93 -22.88 -10.23 -6.02
N GLY A 94 -23.01 -11.46 -5.49
CA GLY A 94 -22.13 -12.57 -5.80
C GLY A 94 -21.21 -12.94 -4.63
N VAL A 95 -20.49 -14.05 -4.83
CA VAL A 95 -19.57 -14.63 -3.86
C VAL A 95 -18.23 -14.94 -4.52
N THR A 96 -17.19 -15.04 -3.72
CA THR A 96 -15.92 -15.64 -4.11
C THR A 96 -15.76 -16.99 -3.43
N PHE A 97 -15.02 -17.88 -4.10
CA PHE A 97 -14.56 -19.14 -3.52
C PHE A 97 -13.05 -19.05 -3.37
N GLU A 98 -12.55 -19.19 -2.15
CA GLU A 98 -11.12 -19.12 -1.83
C GLU A 98 -10.67 -20.49 -1.34
N GLY A 99 -9.61 -21.04 -1.93
CA GLY A 99 -9.02 -22.30 -1.48
C GLY A 99 -8.56 -22.19 -0.02
N ALA A 100 -8.89 -23.18 0.80
CA ALA A 100 -8.45 -23.17 2.20
C ALA A 100 -6.94 -23.39 2.28
N VAL A 101 -6.25 -22.50 2.98
CA VAL A 101 -4.82 -22.62 3.27
C VAL A 101 -4.66 -23.06 4.72
N PRO A 102 -4.06 -24.23 4.99
CA PRO A 102 -3.70 -24.61 6.35
C PRO A 102 -2.72 -23.58 6.94
N ALA A 103 -3.06 -23.04 8.10
CA ALA A 103 -2.24 -22.06 8.79
C ALA A 103 -2.13 -22.43 10.28
N GLU A 104 -0.90 -22.60 10.76
CA GLU A 104 -0.60 -22.71 12.20
C GLU A 104 -0.52 -21.33 12.87
N HIS A 105 -0.24 -20.30 12.06
CA HIS A 105 -0.08 -18.92 12.49
C HIS A 105 -0.87 -17.99 11.58
N GLU A 106 -1.60 -17.06 12.19
CA GLU A 106 -2.24 -15.95 11.49
C GLU A 106 -1.59 -14.64 11.96
N VAL A 107 -1.22 -13.80 11.01
CA VAL A 107 -0.55 -12.53 11.27
C VAL A 107 -1.39 -11.42 10.70
N TYR A 108 -1.65 -10.38 11.50
CA TYR A 108 -2.17 -9.13 10.98
C TYR A 108 -1.01 -8.29 10.45
N PHE A 109 -1.18 -7.78 9.23
CA PHE A 109 -0.23 -6.89 8.58
C PHE A 109 -0.96 -5.74 7.91
N SER A 110 -0.50 -4.51 8.14
CA SER A 110 -0.94 -3.35 7.39
C SER A 110 0.18 -2.34 7.18
N ILE A 111 0.11 -1.60 6.08
CA ILE A 111 0.93 -0.41 5.84
C ILE A 111 -0.04 0.75 5.68
N THR A 112 0.13 1.78 6.48
CA THR A 112 -0.72 2.98 6.48
C THR A 112 0.11 4.22 6.76
N ASP A 113 -0.29 5.36 6.24
CA ASP A 113 0.28 6.64 6.66
C ASP A 113 -0.16 6.97 8.08
N SER A 114 0.81 7.13 8.99
CA SER A 114 0.54 7.50 10.37
C SER A 114 0.68 9.00 10.57
N THR A 115 -0.38 9.65 11.04
CA THR A 115 -0.33 11.07 11.44
C THR A 115 0.53 11.27 12.69
N ARG A 116 0.62 10.26 13.57
CA ARG A 116 1.46 10.29 14.78
C ARG A 116 2.95 10.31 14.44
N PHE A 117 3.37 9.45 13.52
CA PHE A 117 4.78 9.35 13.12
C PHE A 117 5.12 10.25 11.94
N ARG A 118 4.12 10.81 11.26
CA ARG A 118 4.25 11.58 10.01
C ARG A 118 5.04 10.81 8.94
N ALA A 119 4.82 9.49 8.90
CA ALA A 119 5.52 8.57 8.01
C ALA A 119 4.65 7.34 7.73
N PRO A 120 4.89 6.64 6.59
CA PRO A 120 4.38 5.29 6.38
C PRO A 120 4.76 4.41 7.56
N THR A 121 3.78 3.70 8.10
CA THR A 121 3.94 2.86 9.27
C THR A 121 3.42 1.48 8.97
N MET A 122 4.29 0.50 9.18
CA MET A 122 3.94 -0.91 9.15
C MET A 122 3.39 -1.29 10.52
N THR A 123 2.18 -1.87 10.55
CA THR A 123 1.58 -2.44 11.75
C THR A 123 1.57 -3.96 11.62
N LEU A 124 2.11 -4.65 12.61
CA LEU A 124 2.26 -6.11 12.63
C LEU A 124 1.83 -6.67 13.99
N THR A 125 1.05 -7.74 13.99
CA THR A 125 0.83 -8.57 15.18
C THR A 125 0.68 -10.04 14.82
N HIS A 126 1.17 -10.92 15.68
CA HIS A 126 1.06 -12.38 15.55
C HIS A 126 -0.32 -12.91 15.97
N HIS A 127 -1.23 -12.02 16.36
CA HIS A 127 -2.63 -12.32 16.65
C HIS A 127 -3.53 -11.90 15.47
N GLY A 128 -3.29 -12.49 14.30
CA GLY A 128 -4.17 -12.33 13.14
C GLY A 128 -5.60 -12.84 13.42
N GLY A 129 -6.57 -12.38 12.62
CA GLY A 129 -7.98 -12.78 12.74
C GLY A 129 -8.77 -12.07 13.85
N MET A 130 -8.10 -11.36 14.76
CA MET A 130 -8.72 -10.56 15.83
C MET A 130 -8.95 -9.10 15.39
N ASP A 131 -9.89 -8.40 16.05
CA ASP A 131 -10.01 -6.95 15.87
C ASP A 131 -8.80 -6.29 16.53
N ILE A 132 -7.91 -5.72 15.73
CA ILE A 132 -6.64 -5.14 16.22
C ILE A 132 -6.86 -4.05 17.28
N GLU A 133 -7.97 -3.32 17.21
CA GLU A 133 -8.33 -2.28 18.18
C GLU A 133 -8.67 -2.83 19.58
N GLU A 134 -8.93 -4.13 19.69
CA GLU A 134 -9.23 -4.82 20.96
C GLU A 134 -7.98 -5.46 21.59
N LEU A 135 -6.84 -5.45 20.89
CA LEU A 135 -5.59 -6.04 21.37
C LEU A 135 -4.84 -5.08 22.30
N ASP A 136 -4.10 -5.66 23.25
CA ASP A 136 -3.18 -4.89 24.09
C ASP A 136 -2.12 -4.20 23.20
N PRO A 137 -1.85 -2.88 23.38
CA PRO A 137 -0.86 -2.17 22.59
C PRO A 137 0.54 -2.80 22.59
N GLY A 138 0.92 -3.50 23.66
CA GLY A 138 2.19 -4.23 23.76
C GLY A 138 2.29 -5.44 22.83
N MET A 139 1.17 -5.91 22.27
CA MET A 139 1.10 -7.01 21.30
C MET A 139 1.17 -6.52 19.85
N ILE A 140 1.21 -5.21 19.63
CA ILE A 140 1.18 -4.58 18.31
C ILE A 140 2.52 -3.89 18.06
N ALA A 141 3.23 -4.34 17.02
CA ALA A 141 4.41 -3.64 16.54
C ALA A 141 3.99 -2.59 15.50
N GLN A 142 4.23 -1.31 15.82
CA GLN A 142 4.12 -0.21 14.86
C GLN A 142 5.52 0.29 14.51
N VAL A 143 5.93 0.07 13.27
CA VAL A 143 7.27 0.39 12.78
C VAL A 143 7.14 1.46 11.69
N PRO A 144 7.38 2.75 12.00
CA PRO A 144 7.49 3.77 10.98
C PRO A 144 8.74 3.51 10.12
N PHE A 145 8.64 3.75 8.83
CA PHE A 145 9.77 3.61 7.92
C PHE A 145 9.83 4.79 6.95
N ASP A 146 11.05 5.06 6.47
CA ASP A 146 11.28 6.13 5.51
C ASP A 146 10.83 5.65 4.12
N PRO A 147 9.89 6.34 3.45
CA PRO A 147 9.42 5.96 2.11
C PRO A 147 10.54 5.94 1.06
N LEU A 148 11.59 6.73 1.24
CA LEU A 148 12.74 6.81 0.33
C LEU A 148 13.67 5.62 0.47
N THR A 149 13.79 5.07 1.69
CA THR A 149 14.69 3.94 1.97
C THR A 149 13.97 2.60 2.12
N GLY A 150 12.63 2.62 2.16
CA GLY A 150 11.76 1.46 2.31
C GLY A 150 11.86 0.78 3.67
N LEU A 151 11.20 -0.38 3.79
CA LEU A 151 11.28 -1.24 4.96
C LEU A 151 12.66 -1.92 5.02
N LYS A 152 13.46 -1.59 6.03
CA LYS A 152 14.74 -2.25 6.31
C LYS A 152 14.49 -3.50 7.16
N ALA A 153 14.76 -4.67 6.60
CA ALA A 153 14.69 -5.93 7.34
C ALA A 153 15.87 -6.08 8.33
N PRO A 154 15.64 -6.51 9.58
CA PRO A 154 16.73 -6.92 10.48
C PRO A 154 17.47 -8.14 9.91
N LYS A 155 18.80 -8.19 10.08
CA LYS A 155 19.65 -9.22 9.47
C LYS A 155 19.52 -10.60 10.13
N GLU A 156 19.04 -10.70 11.38
CA GLU A 156 19.14 -11.96 12.14
C GLU A 156 17.95 -12.92 12.10
N ILE A 157 16.74 -12.59 11.61
CA ILE A 157 15.68 -13.61 11.48
C ILE A 157 14.88 -13.33 10.21
N ILE A 158 15.28 -13.98 9.13
CA ILE A 158 14.59 -13.89 7.85
C ILE A 158 13.38 -14.83 7.89
N SER A 159 12.29 -14.37 8.48
CA SER A 159 10.97 -14.97 8.25
C SER A 159 10.60 -14.83 6.76
N PRO A 160 9.96 -15.82 6.11
CA PRO A 160 9.47 -15.68 4.74
C PRO A 160 8.64 -14.40 4.52
N LEU A 161 7.88 -13.96 5.52
CA LEU A 161 7.12 -12.71 5.49
C LEU A 161 8.03 -11.48 5.32
N VAL A 162 9.19 -11.46 5.99
CA VAL A 162 10.17 -10.37 5.94
C VAL A 162 10.83 -10.26 4.56
N GLN A 163 11.07 -11.38 3.87
CA GLN A 163 11.59 -11.40 2.48
C GLN A 163 10.62 -10.76 1.48
N HIS A 164 9.33 -10.77 1.82
CA HIS A 164 8.23 -10.33 0.99
C HIS A 164 7.87 -8.85 1.23
N LEU A 165 8.32 -8.22 2.32
CA LEU A 165 7.99 -6.82 2.66
C LEU A 165 8.42 -5.76 1.63
N PRO A 166 9.64 -5.79 1.05
CA PRO A 166 10.05 -4.78 0.07
C PRO A 166 9.15 -4.77 -1.17
N LYS A 167 8.69 -5.95 -1.61
CA LYS A 167 7.79 -6.11 -2.75
C LYS A 167 6.38 -5.55 -2.47
N LEU A 168 5.92 -5.55 -1.20
CA LEU A 168 4.61 -5.00 -0.81
C LEU A 168 4.66 -3.48 -0.85
N TRP A 169 5.80 -2.92 -0.42
CA TRP A 169 6.07 -1.49 -0.56
C TRP A 169 6.12 -1.06 -2.02
N GLU A 170 6.83 -1.80 -2.88
CA GLU A 170 6.88 -1.48 -4.33
C GLU A 170 5.48 -1.49 -4.97
N LEU A 171 4.64 -2.47 -4.62
CA LEU A 171 3.26 -2.52 -5.09
C LEU A 171 2.44 -1.29 -4.64
N TYR A 172 2.54 -0.91 -3.36
CA TYR A 172 1.85 0.25 -2.81
C TYR A 172 2.35 1.57 -3.41
N HIS A 173 3.67 1.74 -3.51
CA HIS A 173 4.32 2.94 -4.02
C HIS A 173 3.97 3.15 -5.50
N ASN A 174 4.23 2.14 -6.34
CA ASN A 174 4.10 2.27 -7.79
C ASN A 174 2.65 2.31 -8.27
N PHE A 175 1.73 1.59 -7.62
CA PHE A 175 0.35 1.43 -8.14
C PHE A 175 -0.71 2.06 -7.23
N GLY A 176 -0.42 2.26 -5.95
CA GLY A 176 -1.31 2.93 -5.02
C GLY A 176 -1.19 4.45 -5.09
N MET A 177 0.04 4.97 -5.17
CA MET A 177 0.32 6.41 -5.16
C MET A 177 0.49 6.98 -6.57
N THR A 178 1.39 6.42 -7.39
CA THR A 178 1.72 6.99 -8.71
C THR A 178 0.54 7.00 -9.68
N THR A 179 -0.19 5.89 -9.83
CA THR A 179 -1.38 5.81 -10.70
C THR A 179 -2.49 6.77 -10.30
N ARG A 180 -2.58 7.16 -9.01
CA ARG A 180 -3.60 8.10 -8.54
C ARG A 180 -3.31 9.55 -8.90
N PHE A 181 -2.04 9.94 -8.97
CA PHE A 181 -1.67 11.30 -9.42
C PHE A 181 -1.99 11.48 -10.90
N GLU A 182 -1.67 10.50 -11.74
CA GLU A 182 -1.98 10.51 -13.17
C GLU A 182 -3.50 10.56 -13.44
N ALA A 183 -4.29 9.76 -12.73
CA ALA A 183 -5.75 9.73 -12.90
C ALA A 183 -6.46 11.03 -12.46
N ARG A 184 -5.79 11.89 -11.68
CA ARG A 184 -6.29 13.20 -11.25
C ARG A 184 -5.81 14.35 -12.14
N GLY A 185 -4.99 14.07 -13.14
CA GLY A 185 -4.30 15.11 -13.92
C GLY A 185 -3.30 15.92 -13.08
N GLU A 186 -2.90 15.41 -11.91
CA GLU A 186 -1.95 16.05 -11.02
C GLU A 186 -0.53 15.66 -11.46
N PHE A 187 0.25 16.65 -11.88
CA PHE A 187 1.62 16.45 -12.34
C PHE A 187 2.61 16.61 -11.19
N ASN A 188 3.29 15.53 -10.81
CA ASN A 188 4.38 15.58 -9.84
C ASN A 188 5.72 15.70 -10.57
N VAL A 189 6.20 16.94 -10.70
CA VAL A 189 7.46 17.28 -11.38
C VAL A 189 8.68 16.56 -10.78
N PHE A 190 8.68 16.26 -9.48
CA PHE A 190 9.77 15.54 -8.84
C PHE A 190 9.81 14.07 -9.25
N HIS A 191 8.63 13.45 -9.36
CA HIS A 191 8.50 12.06 -9.81
C HIS A 191 8.89 11.90 -11.29
N ASP A 192 8.50 12.84 -12.14
CA ASP A 192 8.84 12.80 -13.57
C ASP A 192 10.33 13.07 -13.82
N CYS A 193 10.91 14.03 -13.08
CA CYS A 193 12.35 14.28 -13.09
C CYS A 193 13.15 13.05 -12.62
N TYR A 194 12.67 12.36 -11.59
CA TYR A 194 13.28 11.13 -11.09
C TYR A 194 13.21 9.99 -12.11
N ARG A 195 12.04 9.79 -12.74
CA ARG A 195 11.87 8.78 -13.80
C ARG A 195 12.84 9.03 -14.96
N ALA A 196 12.94 10.28 -15.41
CA ALA A 196 13.86 10.67 -16.49
C ALA A 196 15.34 10.46 -16.11
N LEU A 197 15.71 10.77 -14.86
CA LEU A 197 17.07 10.58 -14.37
C LEU A 197 17.46 9.11 -14.30
N VAL A 198 16.59 8.26 -13.76
CA VAL A 198 16.85 6.81 -13.65
C VAL A 198 16.93 6.16 -15.04
N GLN A 199 16.09 6.59 -15.97
CA GLN A 199 16.15 6.12 -17.36
C GLN A 199 17.47 6.53 -18.04
N ALA A 200 17.91 7.77 -17.88
CA ALA A 200 19.17 8.24 -18.44
C ALA A 200 20.40 7.49 -17.87
N LEU A 201 20.38 7.15 -16.58
CA LEU A 201 21.46 6.37 -15.95
C LEU A 201 21.51 4.92 -16.45
N TYR A 202 20.35 4.34 -16.79
CA TYR A 202 20.25 3.03 -17.41
C TYR A 202 20.76 3.04 -18.85
N ASP A 203 20.35 4.03 -19.64
CA ASP A 203 20.73 4.18 -21.05
C ASP A 203 22.24 4.41 -21.22
N GLU A 204 22.87 5.13 -20.28
CA GLU A 204 24.31 5.36 -20.22
C GLU A 204 25.09 4.17 -19.60
N ASN A 205 24.44 3.03 -19.34
CA ASN A 205 25.03 1.82 -18.75
C ASN A 205 25.76 2.03 -17.41
N VAL A 206 25.45 3.11 -16.68
CA VAL A 206 26.06 3.42 -15.38
C VAL A 206 25.68 2.36 -14.34
N THR A 207 24.50 1.75 -14.50
CA THR A 207 24.01 0.67 -13.64
C THR A 207 22.98 -0.19 -14.38
N ARG A 208 22.94 -1.49 -14.06
CA ARG A 208 21.94 -2.44 -14.56
C ARG A 208 20.68 -2.48 -13.68
N ASN A 209 20.68 -1.75 -12.58
CA ASN A 209 19.63 -1.75 -11.56
C ASN A 209 18.91 -0.38 -11.54
N VAL A 210 17.57 -0.44 -11.41
CA VAL A 210 16.73 0.74 -11.14
C VAL A 210 16.97 1.15 -9.68
N PHE A 211 17.59 2.31 -9.46
CA PHE A 211 17.85 2.83 -8.11
C PHE A 211 16.82 3.86 -7.71
N ALA A 212 16.54 3.89 -6.40
CA ALA A 212 15.86 5.03 -5.82
C ALA A 212 16.85 6.17 -5.56
N VAL A 213 16.84 7.21 -6.41
CA VAL A 213 17.74 8.37 -6.24
C VAL A 213 17.14 9.36 -5.26
N ASN A 214 17.63 9.38 -4.01
CA ASN A 214 17.21 10.37 -3.02
C ASN A 214 17.30 11.80 -3.60
N VAL A 215 16.37 12.69 -3.26
CA VAL A 215 16.36 14.12 -3.67
C VAL A 215 17.71 14.79 -3.36
N ASP A 216 18.39 14.34 -2.31
CA ASP A 216 19.75 14.78 -1.95
C ASP A 216 20.76 14.49 -3.06
N ALA A 217 20.70 13.29 -3.65
CA ALA A 217 21.55 12.90 -4.76
C ALA A 217 21.19 13.64 -6.05
N VAL A 218 19.91 13.98 -6.26
CA VAL A 218 19.47 14.83 -7.39
C VAL A 218 20.02 16.25 -7.23
N ILE A 219 19.84 16.87 -6.06
CA ILE A 219 20.32 18.22 -5.75
C ILE A 219 21.85 18.26 -5.89
N ALA A 220 22.57 17.28 -5.34
CA ALA A 220 24.02 17.18 -5.46
C ALA A 220 24.46 17.02 -6.92
N SER A 221 23.78 16.18 -7.71
CA SER A 221 24.11 15.96 -9.12
C SER A 221 23.83 17.20 -9.98
N VAL A 222 22.74 17.93 -9.72
CA VAL A 222 22.41 19.18 -10.42
C VAL A 222 23.39 20.29 -10.04
N LEU A 223 23.69 20.47 -8.76
CA LEU A 223 24.69 21.43 -8.29
C LEU A 223 26.06 21.12 -8.88
N LEU A 224 26.47 19.86 -8.87
CA LEU A 224 27.72 19.42 -9.47
C LEU A 224 27.70 19.78 -10.95
N LYS A 225 26.67 19.41 -11.73
CA LYS A 225 26.57 19.77 -13.15
C LYS A 225 26.66 21.28 -13.40
N MET A 226 25.99 22.10 -12.59
CA MET A 226 25.99 23.56 -12.74
C MET A 226 27.33 24.19 -12.39
N LEU A 227 28.06 23.60 -11.44
CA LEU A 227 29.27 24.18 -10.85
C LEU A 227 30.57 23.48 -11.30
N TRP A 228 30.47 22.35 -12.01
CA TRP A 228 31.59 21.48 -12.35
C TRP A 228 32.68 22.17 -13.15
N THR A 229 32.30 22.89 -14.21
CA THR A 229 33.25 23.60 -15.07
C THR A 229 34.05 24.63 -14.27
N ARG A 230 33.36 25.43 -13.45
CA ARG A 230 34.00 26.46 -12.63
C ARG A 230 34.84 25.88 -11.50
N HIS A 231 34.47 24.72 -10.96
CA HIS A 231 35.29 23.97 -10.02
C HIS A 231 36.59 23.49 -10.67
N ARG A 232 36.51 22.90 -11.87
CA ARG A 232 37.68 22.43 -12.63
C ARG A 232 38.63 23.56 -13.06
N GLU A 233 38.09 24.75 -13.26
CA GLU A 233 38.85 25.98 -13.55
C GLU A 233 39.47 26.60 -12.28
N GLY A 234 39.20 26.04 -11.09
CA GLY A 234 39.77 26.50 -9.83
C GLY A 234 39.07 27.71 -9.21
N ALA A 235 37.90 28.12 -9.71
CA ALA A 235 37.18 29.28 -9.19
C ALA A 235 36.65 29.08 -7.76
N PHE A 236 36.49 27.83 -7.31
CA PHE A 236 36.14 27.47 -5.94
C PHE A 236 36.58 26.04 -5.60
N GLY A 237 36.97 25.83 -4.34
CA GLY A 237 37.42 24.54 -3.83
C GLY A 237 36.29 23.58 -3.47
N GLU A 238 36.63 22.31 -3.24
CA GLU A 238 35.68 21.24 -2.91
C GLU A 238 34.79 21.58 -1.71
N LYS A 239 35.37 22.19 -0.67
CA LYS A 239 34.64 22.60 0.54
C LYS A 239 33.52 23.61 0.27
N ALA A 240 33.69 24.48 -0.72
CA ALA A 240 32.66 25.44 -1.13
C ALA A 240 31.52 24.74 -1.87
N LEU A 241 31.82 23.71 -2.66
CA LEU A 241 30.84 22.90 -3.35
C LEU A 241 29.97 22.10 -2.35
N GLU A 242 30.63 21.49 -1.36
CA GLU A 242 29.98 20.77 -0.27
C GLU A 242 29.07 21.70 0.55
N THR A 243 29.57 22.89 0.90
CA THR A 243 28.79 23.90 1.63
C THR A 243 27.58 24.36 0.82
N ALA A 244 27.72 24.55 -0.49
CA ALA A 244 26.60 24.91 -1.36
C ALA A 244 25.51 23.83 -1.39
N ALA A 245 25.89 22.55 -1.46
CA ALA A 245 24.95 21.43 -1.39
C ALA A 245 24.17 21.40 -0.07
N PHE A 246 24.86 21.51 1.06
CA PHE A 246 24.20 21.58 2.37
C PHE A 246 23.31 22.81 2.53
N THR A 247 23.71 23.94 1.96
CA THR A 247 22.96 25.19 2.03
C THR A 247 21.64 25.10 1.24
N VAL A 248 21.69 24.54 0.03
CA VAL A 248 20.49 24.32 -0.79
C VAL A 248 19.52 23.35 -0.09
N PHE A 249 20.05 22.29 0.53
CA PHE A 249 19.25 21.36 1.32
C PHE A 249 18.57 22.04 2.53
N LEU A 250 19.32 22.85 3.29
CA LEU A 250 18.80 23.58 4.44
C LEU A 250 17.69 24.55 4.04
N TYR A 251 17.87 25.29 2.94
CA TYR A 251 16.82 26.17 2.42
C TYR A 251 15.57 25.40 1.98
N GLY A 252 15.73 24.27 1.29
CA GLY A 252 14.60 23.42 0.91
C GLY A 252 13.79 22.96 2.13
N ARG A 253 14.47 22.52 3.20
CA ARG A 253 13.81 22.13 4.46
C ARG A 253 13.10 23.29 5.13
N MET A 254 13.74 24.45 5.25
CA MET A 254 13.13 25.63 5.87
C MET A 254 11.87 26.08 5.12
N ILE A 255 11.92 26.13 3.78
CA ILE A 255 10.77 26.51 2.96
C ILE A 255 9.63 25.49 3.13
N GLY A 256 9.93 24.19 3.17
CA GLY A 256 8.93 23.15 3.42
C GLY A 256 8.23 23.31 4.77
N CYS A 257 8.98 23.55 5.84
CA CYS A 257 8.41 23.82 7.16
C CYS A 257 7.59 25.11 7.19
N VAL A 258 8.04 26.17 6.53
CA VAL A 258 7.29 27.44 6.45
C VAL A 258 5.98 27.24 5.67
N ALA A 259 6.00 26.48 4.57
CA ALA A 259 4.80 26.16 3.81
C ALA A 259 3.80 25.32 4.61
N GLU A 260 4.28 24.37 5.43
CA GLU A 260 3.44 23.59 6.36
C GLU A 260 2.81 24.49 7.43
N ILE A 261 3.60 25.41 8.01
CA ILE A 261 3.11 26.38 9.01
C ILE A 261 2.09 27.34 8.38
N ASP A 262 2.36 27.86 7.19
CA ASP A 262 1.44 28.76 6.46
C ASP A 262 0.13 28.06 6.10
N ASP A 263 0.21 26.80 5.66
CA ASP A 263 -0.96 25.95 5.40
C ASP A 263 -1.81 25.79 6.68
N HIS A 264 -1.17 25.49 7.81
CA HIS A 264 -1.87 25.37 9.09
C HIS A 264 -2.43 26.70 9.62
N LEU A 265 -1.77 27.84 9.36
CA LEU A 265 -2.24 29.16 9.81
C LEU A 265 -3.38 29.72 8.95
N ASN A 266 -3.29 29.56 7.63
CA ASN A 266 -4.24 30.15 6.67
C ASN A 266 -5.41 29.21 6.35
N ARG A 267 -5.21 27.88 6.42
CA ARG A 267 -6.28 26.89 6.18
C ARG A 267 -6.80 26.22 7.47
N GLY A 268 -6.11 26.38 8.61
CA GLY A 268 -6.42 25.68 9.86
C GLY A 268 -7.25 26.48 10.86
N ARG A 269 -8.56 26.62 10.60
CA ARG A 269 -9.54 26.74 11.71
C ARG A 269 -10.55 25.62 11.82
N ASP A 270 -10.66 24.74 10.84
CA ASP A 270 -11.34 23.46 11.00
C ASP A 270 -10.66 22.41 10.12
N MET A 271 -9.72 21.65 10.68
CA MET A 271 -9.50 20.29 10.20
C MET A 271 -10.44 19.35 10.95
N ASP A 272 -11.74 19.59 10.82
CA ASP A 272 -12.68 18.48 10.90
C ASP A 272 -12.68 17.79 9.53
N THR A 273 -11.79 16.82 9.35
CA THR A 273 -11.75 15.99 8.13
C THR A 273 -12.97 15.06 8.01
N ARG A 274 -13.97 15.18 8.91
CA ARG A 274 -15.29 14.56 8.78
C ARG A 274 -16.23 15.55 8.11
N THR A 275 -16.11 15.73 6.80
CA THR A 275 -17.27 16.24 6.05
C THR A 275 -18.37 15.18 6.15
N PRO A 276 -19.53 15.45 6.76
CA PRO A 276 -20.63 14.49 6.77
C PRO A 276 -20.92 14.07 5.33
N GLN A 277 -21.16 12.78 5.08
CA GLN A 277 -21.34 12.27 3.71
C GLN A 277 -22.45 13.04 2.95
N SER A 278 -23.46 13.57 3.66
CA SER A 278 -24.51 14.43 3.12
C SER A 278 -24.00 15.73 2.48
N ASN A 279 -22.83 16.19 2.87
CA ASN A 279 -22.26 17.48 2.50
C ASN A 279 -21.14 17.36 1.45
N VAL A 280 -20.81 16.12 1.04
CA VAL A 280 -19.86 15.87 -0.05
C VAL A 280 -20.60 16.00 -1.38
N ARG A 281 -20.14 16.90 -2.25
CA ARG A 281 -20.61 17.03 -3.63
C ARG A 281 -19.45 16.78 -4.60
N PHE A 282 -19.75 16.20 -5.76
CA PHE A 282 -18.78 16.15 -6.85
C PHE A 282 -18.46 17.57 -7.30
N VAL A 283 -17.16 17.89 -7.37
CA VAL A 283 -16.69 19.10 -8.04
C VAL A 283 -16.56 18.72 -9.51
N ALA A 284 -17.43 19.29 -10.34
CA ALA A 284 -17.39 19.17 -11.79
C ALA A 284 -16.31 20.09 -12.37
#